data_AF-A0A7C3JUE0-F1
#
_entry.id   AF-A0A7C3JUE0-F1
#
_cell.length_a   1.000
_cell.length_b   1.000
_cell.length_c   1.000
_cell.angle_alpha   90.00
_cell.angle_beta   90.00
_cell.angle_gamma   90.00
#
_symmetry.space_group_name_H-M   'P 1'
#
loop_
_entity.id
_entity.type
_entity.pdbx_description
1 polymer ?
#
loop_
_entity_poly.entity_id
_entity_poly.type
_entity_poly.pdbx_seq_one_letter_code
_entity_poly.pdbx_strand_id
1 'polypeptide(L)'
;MSRNTPAATDAAPQRINPRSIEPDATLRASPDTVLWGYIAANLPPALTIQPGQIVEIEALSHQGLTTDKDPEKFFAGYGVPAQEVLPDAKAVFAEVRRPKGASVHILTGPIYIEGAEPGDTVEIRVLGIQFRVPYGVNNTGPGKGVLPQLLKEPVAKLIRLDLERRVALFSESIEIPLNPFMGIGGVAAHEFGHGIVNAAGPLGRQYRFEIHRRRLVAFSAGLQQRRAVLHRRRPRCPGRWRSGRRGD
;
A
#
# COMPACT_ATOMS: atom_id res chain seq x y z
N MET A 1 13.58 55.80 1.22
CA MET A 1 12.32 55.02 1.30
C MET A 1 12.69 53.54 1.27
N SER A 2 12.49 52.81 2.37
CA SER A 2 12.76 51.36 2.39
C SER A 2 11.53 50.59 1.89
N ARG A 3 11.73 49.55 1.07
CA ARG A 3 10.65 48.66 0.61
C ARG A 3 10.69 47.36 1.40
N ASN A 4 9.83 47.25 2.42
CA ASN A 4 9.56 45.96 3.07
C ASN A 4 8.78 45.07 2.10
N THR A 5 9.43 44.03 1.57
CA THR A 5 8.74 42.88 0.99
C THR A 5 8.26 41.99 2.14
N PRO A 6 6.96 41.71 2.29
CA PRO A 6 6.50 40.75 3.30
C PRO A 6 7.01 39.35 2.95
N ALA A 7 7.60 38.66 3.92
CA ALA A 7 7.98 37.27 3.75
C ALA A 7 6.72 36.41 3.53
N ALA A 8 6.73 35.56 2.52
CA ALA A 8 5.66 34.58 2.33
C ALA A 8 5.71 33.57 3.48
N THR A 9 4.64 33.53 4.28
CA THR A 9 4.49 32.52 5.34
C THR A 9 4.36 31.15 4.72
N ASP A 10 5.39 30.31 4.88
CA ASP A 10 5.39 28.90 4.48
C ASP A 10 4.47 28.10 5.42
N ALA A 11 3.16 28.28 5.23
CA ALA A 11 2.12 27.61 5.99
C ALA A 11 2.15 26.12 5.63
N ALA A 12 2.72 25.32 6.54
CA ALA A 12 2.81 23.87 6.40
C ALA A 12 1.45 23.28 5.94
N PRO A 13 1.42 22.46 4.89
CA PRO A 13 0.18 22.07 4.23
C PRO A 13 -0.77 21.38 5.21
N GLN A 14 -1.98 21.92 5.33
CA GLN A 14 -2.98 21.47 6.29
C GLN A 14 -3.21 19.96 6.14
N ARG A 15 -2.93 19.22 7.22
CA ARG A 15 -3.08 17.76 7.25
C ARG A 15 -4.57 17.42 7.29
N ILE A 16 -5.13 17.03 6.14
CA ILE A 16 -6.49 16.48 6.05
C ILE A 16 -6.62 15.33 7.05
N ASN A 17 -7.63 15.37 7.90
CA ASN A 17 -7.92 14.28 8.84
C ASN A 17 -8.45 13.07 8.03
N PRO A 18 -7.78 11.89 8.06
CA PRO A 18 -8.24 10.72 7.32
C PRO A 18 -9.67 10.29 7.62
N ARG A 19 -10.17 10.60 8.82
CA ARG A 19 -11.52 10.24 9.29
C ARG A 19 -12.63 11.14 8.75
N SER A 20 -12.36 12.41 8.42
CA SER A 20 -13.38 13.40 8.00
C SER A 20 -13.60 13.43 6.48
N ILE A 21 -13.49 12.27 5.85
CA ILE A 21 -13.74 12.00 4.43
C ILE A 21 -14.79 10.90 4.44
N GLU A 22 -15.71 10.84 3.48
CA GLU A 22 -16.55 9.65 3.32
C GLU A 22 -16.12 8.86 2.07
N PRO A 23 -16.02 7.52 2.16
CA PRO A 23 -15.70 6.68 1.02
C PRO A 23 -16.97 6.28 0.25
N ASP A 24 -16.92 6.36 -1.08
CA ASP A 24 -18.00 5.85 -1.94
C ASP A 24 -18.13 4.32 -1.88
N ALA A 25 -17.04 3.62 -1.56
CA ALA A 25 -16.99 2.17 -1.42
C ALA A 25 -15.94 1.73 -0.39
N THR A 26 -16.15 0.58 0.25
CA THR A 26 -15.15 -0.04 1.15
C THR A 26 -14.80 -1.45 0.69
N LEU A 27 -13.51 -1.71 0.47
CA LEU A 27 -12.96 -3.04 0.29
C LEU A 27 -12.34 -3.51 1.62
N ARG A 28 -13.03 -4.45 2.28
CA ARG A 28 -12.52 -5.19 3.44
C ARG A 28 -11.41 -6.15 3.03
N ALA A 29 -10.63 -6.62 4.01
CA ALA A 29 -9.74 -7.76 3.83
C ALA A 29 -10.44 -9.04 4.34
N SER A 30 -10.52 -10.06 3.51
CA SER A 30 -11.11 -11.38 3.79
C SER A 30 -10.40 -12.45 2.93
N PRO A 31 -10.58 -13.75 3.21
CA PRO A 31 -10.04 -14.83 2.37
C PRO A 31 -10.36 -14.69 0.87
N ASP A 32 -11.57 -14.21 0.52
CA ASP A 32 -12.03 -14.02 -0.87
C ASP A 32 -11.42 -12.78 -1.56
N THR A 33 -10.87 -11.85 -0.77
CA THR A 33 -10.49 -10.49 -1.21
C THR A 33 -9.01 -10.15 -0.99
N VAL A 34 -8.17 -11.16 -0.71
CA VAL A 34 -6.71 -11.00 -0.62
C VAL A 34 -5.96 -11.96 -1.53
N LEU A 35 -4.93 -11.43 -2.19
CA LEU A 35 -4.00 -12.18 -3.05
C LEU A 35 -2.67 -12.32 -2.33
N TRP A 36 -2.27 -13.56 -2.01
CA TRP A 36 -1.02 -13.78 -1.26
C TRP A 36 0.17 -13.98 -2.20
N GLY A 37 0.93 -12.90 -2.40
CA GLY A 37 2.26 -12.92 -3.01
C GLY A 37 2.33 -12.66 -4.51
N TYR A 38 1.21 -12.33 -5.15
CA TYR A 38 1.09 -12.09 -6.58
C TYR A 38 -0.05 -11.12 -6.90
N ILE A 39 -0.03 -10.55 -8.11
CA ILE A 39 -1.17 -9.87 -8.73
C ILE A 39 -1.43 -10.54 -10.09
N ALA A 40 -2.68 -10.90 -10.37
CA ALA A 40 -3.09 -11.54 -11.62
C ALA A 40 -4.27 -10.78 -12.25
N ALA A 41 -4.33 -10.74 -13.59
CA ALA A 41 -5.32 -9.96 -14.34
C ALA A 41 -6.59 -10.74 -14.72
N ASN A 42 -6.59 -12.06 -14.52
CA ASN A 42 -7.65 -13.00 -14.88
C ASN A 42 -8.54 -13.40 -13.68
N LEU A 43 -8.47 -12.67 -12.58
CA LEU A 43 -9.28 -12.92 -11.38
C LEU A 43 -10.59 -12.11 -11.43
N PRO A 44 -11.67 -12.60 -10.77
CA PRO A 44 -12.86 -11.78 -10.57
C PRO A 44 -12.51 -10.55 -9.69
N PRO A 45 -13.18 -9.39 -9.90
CA PRO A 45 -12.99 -8.22 -9.06
C PRO A 45 -13.62 -8.43 -7.68
N ALA A 46 -12.85 -8.11 -6.63
CA ALA A 46 -13.34 -7.99 -5.26
C ALA A 46 -14.16 -6.69 -5.05
N LEU A 47 -13.95 -5.69 -5.90
CA LEU A 47 -14.74 -4.45 -5.96
C LEU A 47 -14.66 -3.86 -7.38
N THR A 48 -15.75 -3.27 -7.85
CA THR A 48 -15.81 -2.46 -9.09
C THR A 48 -16.11 -1.00 -8.74
N ILE A 49 -15.40 -0.05 -9.35
CA ILE A 49 -15.58 1.39 -9.11
C ILE A 49 -15.61 2.21 -10.40
N GLN A 50 -16.25 3.38 -10.34
CA GLN A 50 -16.14 4.44 -11.33
C GLN A 50 -14.87 5.29 -11.12
N PRO A 51 -14.25 5.82 -12.18
CA PRO A 51 -13.17 6.81 -12.06
C PRO A 51 -13.63 8.05 -11.26
N GLY A 52 -12.84 8.44 -10.26
CA GLY A 52 -13.11 9.57 -9.37
C GLY A 52 -13.60 9.19 -7.97
N GLN A 53 -14.07 7.94 -7.77
CA GLN A 53 -14.53 7.49 -6.45
C GLN A 53 -13.39 7.35 -5.43
N ILE A 54 -13.76 7.55 -4.16
CA ILE A 54 -12.95 7.37 -2.96
C ILE A 54 -13.20 5.97 -2.41
N VAL A 55 -12.17 5.12 -2.41
CA VAL A 55 -12.27 3.77 -1.84
C VAL A 55 -11.55 3.72 -0.49
N GLU A 56 -12.24 3.23 0.54
CA GLU A 56 -11.60 2.75 1.77
C GLU A 56 -11.10 1.31 1.57
N ILE A 57 -9.83 1.05 1.85
CA ILE A 57 -9.20 -0.26 1.64
C ILE A 57 -8.52 -0.69 2.94
N GLU A 58 -8.88 -1.87 3.44
CA GLU A 58 -8.16 -2.52 4.54
C GLU A 58 -6.95 -3.29 4.01
N ALA A 59 -5.79 -3.17 4.65
CA ALA A 59 -4.62 -3.97 4.31
C ALA A 59 -4.11 -4.78 5.51
N LEU A 60 -3.65 -5.99 5.22
CA LEU A 60 -3.02 -6.92 6.15
C LEU A 60 -1.49 -6.91 6.00
N SER A 61 -0.80 -7.01 7.15
CA SER A 61 0.62 -7.34 7.15
C SER A 61 0.80 -8.85 6.99
N HIS A 62 1.89 -9.24 6.35
CA HIS A 62 2.35 -10.62 6.31
C HIS A 62 3.12 -11.04 7.59
N GLN A 63 3.51 -10.06 8.41
CA GLN A 63 4.22 -10.31 9.68
C GLN A 63 3.29 -11.08 10.64
N GLY A 64 3.77 -12.21 11.16
CA GLY A 64 2.98 -13.14 11.98
C GLY A 64 2.03 -14.06 11.20
N LEU A 65 1.96 -13.93 9.87
CA LEU A 65 1.17 -14.81 8.99
C LEU A 65 2.06 -15.69 8.10
N THR A 66 3.33 -15.32 7.89
CA THR A 66 4.31 -16.14 7.13
C THR A 66 5.06 -17.17 7.98
N THR A 67 4.56 -17.47 9.18
CA THR A 67 5.12 -18.45 10.11
C THR A 67 4.40 -19.80 10.04
N ASP A 68 5.03 -20.82 10.58
CA ASP A 68 4.41 -22.10 10.97
C ASP A 68 3.41 -21.92 12.12
N LYS A 69 3.70 -20.98 13.03
CA LYS A 69 2.85 -20.58 14.15
C LYS A 69 1.65 -19.78 13.67
N ASP A 70 0.51 -20.11 14.27
CA ASP A 70 -0.72 -19.31 14.31
C ASP A 70 -0.45 -17.83 14.71
N PRO A 71 -1.17 -16.84 14.11
CA PRO A 71 -0.95 -15.43 14.40
C PRO A 71 -1.11 -15.02 15.86
N GLU A 72 -2.08 -15.56 16.60
CA GLU A 72 -2.22 -15.22 18.04
C GLU A 72 -1.03 -15.75 18.83
N LYS A 73 -0.59 -16.98 18.54
CA LYS A 73 0.61 -17.58 19.16
C LYS A 73 1.90 -16.84 18.78
N PHE A 74 1.98 -16.29 17.58
CA PHE A 74 3.10 -15.42 17.17
C PHE A 74 3.09 -14.10 17.95
N PHE A 75 1.94 -13.40 17.99
CA PHE A 75 1.83 -12.08 18.60
C PHE A 75 1.87 -12.11 20.14
N ALA A 76 1.35 -13.16 20.78
CA ALA A 76 1.50 -13.40 22.21
C ALA A 76 2.96 -13.54 22.64
N GLY A 77 3.83 -14.06 21.77
CA GLY A 77 5.28 -14.10 21.98
C GLY A 77 5.97 -12.73 22.09
N TYR A 78 5.25 -11.64 21.76
CA TYR A 78 5.67 -10.25 21.92
C TYR A 78 4.76 -9.47 22.88
N GLY A 79 3.96 -10.17 23.71
CA GLY A 79 3.04 -9.55 24.67
C GLY A 79 1.80 -8.87 24.05
N VAL A 80 1.51 -9.09 22.77
CA VAL A 80 0.27 -8.62 22.15
C VAL A 80 -0.86 -9.62 22.42
N PRO A 81 -1.99 -9.19 23.02
CA PRO A 81 -3.07 -10.09 23.39
C PRO A 81 -3.98 -10.41 22.20
N ALA A 82 -4.68 -11.56 22.24
CA ALA A 82 -5.44 -12.11 21.11
C ALA A 82 -6.51 -11.17 20.53
N GLN A 83 -7.12 -10.30 21.35
CA GLN A 83 -8.09 -9.31 20.90
C GLN A 83 -7.50 -8.12 20.12
N GLU A 84 -6.18 -7.87 20.21
CA GLU A 84 -5.49 -6.92 19.33
C GLU A 84 -5.07 -7.55 17.98
N VAL A 85 -5.13 -8.88 17.86
CA VAL A 85 -4.80 -9.61 16.62
C VAL A 85 -6.03 -9.64 15.72
N LEU A 86 -5.94 -8.93 14.58
CA LEU A 86 -7.05 -8.71 13.64
C LEU A 86 -7.78 -10.01 13.25
N PRO A 87 -9.13 -10.08 13.34
CA PRO A 87 -9.90 -11.27 12.93
C PRO A 87 -9.64 -11.68 11.48
N ASP A 88 -9.57 -10.74 10.55
CA ASP A 88 -9.28 -11.01 9.14
C ASP A 88 -7.86 -11.54 8.90
N ALA A 89 -6.88 -11.17 9.73
CA ALA A 89 -5.55 -11.77 9.69
C ALA A 89 -5.58 -13.27 10.03
N LYS A 90 -6.44 -13.67 10.97
CA LYS A 90 -6.59 -15.04 11.43
C LYS A 90 -7.35 -15.90 10.42
N ALA A 91 -8.43 -15.37 9.83
CA ALA A 91 -9.13 -16.01 8.71
C ALA A 91 -8.21 -16.22 7.49
N VAL A 92 -7.50 -15.17 7.07
CA VAL A 92 -6.57 -15.23 5.93
C VAL A 92 -5.44 -16.24 6.16
N PHE A 93 -4.91 -16.36 7.39
CA PHE A 93 -3.93 -17.39 7.74
C PHE A 93 -4.48 -18.82 7.66
N ALA A 94 -5.73 -19.03 8.12
CA ALA A 94 -6.37 -20.35 8.11
C ALA A 94 -6.75 -20.82 6.70
N GLU A 95 -7.23 -19.92 5.86
CA GLU A 95 -7.91 -20.26 4.60
C GLU A 95 -7.04 -20.01 3.36
N VAL A 96 -6.30 -18.90 3.30
CA VAL A 96 -5.57 -18.49 2.09
C VAL A 96 -4.19 -19.13 2.05
N ARG A 97 -3.89 -19.88 0.99
CA ARG A 97 -2.60 -20.57 0.81
C ARG A 97 -1.70 -19.83 -0.16
N ARG A 98 -0.61 -19.23 0.35
CA ARG A 98 0.44 -18.61 -0.46
C ARG A 98 1.05 -19.63 -1.44
N PRO A 99 1.02 -19.40 -2.76
CA PRO A 99 1.61 -20.32 -3.74
C PRO A 99 3.12 -20.50 -3.57
N LYS A 100 3.64 -21.67 -3.94
CA LYS A 100 5.09 -21.95 -3.90
C LYS A 100 5.83 -20.98 -4.83
N GLY A 101 6.78 -20.23 -4.27
CA GLY A 101 7.55 -19.21 -4.99
C GLY A 101 6.90 -17.81 -5.04
N ALA A 102 5.65 -17.65 -4.62
CA ALA A 102 5.01 -16.34 -4.52
C ALA A 102 5.61 -15.50 -3.38
N SER A 103 5.52 -14.17 -3.51
CA SER A 103 6.06 -13.23 -2.51
C SER A 103 5.36 -13.37 -1.15
N VAL A 104 5.98 -12.87 -0.08
CA VAL A 104 5.41 -12.91 1.27
C VAL A 104 4.20 -11.98 1.47
N HIS A 105 4.04 -10.97 0.62
CA HIS A 105 3.08 -9.88 0.82
C HIS A 105 1.62 -10.28 0.56
N ILE A 106 0.71 -9.83 1.42
CA ILE A 106 -0.74 -10.04 1.30
C ILE A 106 -1.34 -8.77 0.68
N LEU A 107 -2.00 -8.90 -0.47
CA LEU A 107 -2.49 -7.79 -1.28
C LEU A 107 -4.02 -7.78 -1.30
N THR A 108 -4.67 -6.80 -0.67
CA THR A 108 -6.13 -6.67 -0.73
C THR A 108 -6.56 -6.19 -2.11
N GLY A 109 -7.53 -6.86 -2.71
CA GLY A 109 -7.93 -6.69 -4.10
C GLY A 109 -8.44 -7.99 -4.73
N PRO A 110 -8.75 -7.97 -6.03
CA PRO A 110 -8.48 -6.87 -6.95
C PRO A 110 -9.64 -5.89 -7.13
N ILE A 111 -9.31 -4.59 -7.26
CA ILE A 111 -10.26 -3.54 -7.65
C ILE A 111 -10.27 -3.37 -9.18
N TYR A 112 -11.44 -3.43 -9.79
CA TYR A 112 -11.68 -3.08 -11.20
C TYR A 112 -12.16 -1.63 -11.33
N ILE A 113 -11.69 -0.94 -12.37
CA ILE A 113 -12.03 0.46 -12.65
C ILE A 113 -12.79 0.51 -13.98
N GLU A 114 -14.01 1.03 -13.96
CA GLU A 114 -14.83 1.11 -15.16
C GLU A 114 -14.21 2.02 -16.24
N GLY A 115 -14.37 1.62 -17.50
CA GLY A 115 -13.77 2.29 -18.65
C GLY A 115 -12.25 2.15 -18.81
N ALA A 116 -11.56 1.34 -18.00
CA ALA A 116 -10.13 1.06 -18.12
C ALA A 116 -9.83 -0.19 -18.99
N GLU A 117 -9.71 -0.01 -20.32
CA GLU A 117 -9.29 -1.01 -21.36
C GLU A 117 -7.76 -1.30 -21.36
N PRO A 118 -6.99 -1.57 -22.45
CA PRO A 118 -5.50 -1.46 -22.53
C PRO A 118 -4.98 -0.07 -23.06
N GLY A 119 -3.94 0.56 -22.46
CA GLY A 119 -3.32 1.85 -22.89
C GLY A 119 -3.57 3.21 -22.14
N ASP A 120 -3.83 3.29 -20.81
CA ASP A 120 -4.05 4.53 -20.01
C ASP A 120 -3.37 4.37 -18.65
N THR A 121 -3.01 5.51 -18.04
CA THR A 121 -2.52 5.61 -16.67
C THR A 121 -3.64 5.71 -15.64
N VAL A 122 -3.46 5.01 -14.52
CA VAL A 122 -4.27 5.10 -13.30
C VAL A 122 -3.55 6.01 -12.31
N GLU A 123 -4.11 7.20 -12.04
CA GLU A 123 -3.60 8.14 -11.03
C GLU A 123 -4.20 7.78 -9.66
N ILE A 124 -3.39 7.35 -8.68
CA ILE A 124 -3.85 6.96 -7.34
C ILE A 124 -3.44 8.02 -6.32
N ARG A 125 -4.41 8.68 -5.68
CA ARG A 125 -4.18 9.66 -4.60
C ARG A 125 -4.52 9.06 -3.25
N VAL A 126 -3.51 8.77 -2.43
CA VAL A 126 -3.73 8.38 -1.02
C VAL A 126 -4.15 9.62 -0.22
N LEU A 127 -5.42 9.68 0.18
CA LEU A 127 -5.96 10.79 0.98
C LEU A 127 -5.62 10.66 2.47
N GLY A 128 -5.52 9.43 2.97
CA GLY A 128 -5.29 9.16 4.38
C GLY A 128 -4.94 7.71 4.66
N ILE A 129 -4.29 7.50 5.81
CA ILE A 129 -3.92 6.19 6.33
C ILE A 129 -4.30 6.15 7.82
N GLN A 130 -4.98 5.10 8.24
CA GLN A 130 -5.31 4.80 9.64
C GLN A 130 -4.63 3.49 10.05
N PHE A 131 -4.20 3.39 11.31
CA PHE A 131 -3.65 2.14 11.86
C PHE A 131 -4.80 1.28 12.39
N ARG A 132 -4.83 -0.01 12.02
CA ARG A 132 -5.86 -0.96 12.49
C ARG A 132 -5.51 -1.60 13.84
N VAL A 133 -4.25 -1.51 14.26
CA VAL A 133 -3.72 -2.01 15.56
C VAL A 133 -2.65 -1.04 16.10
N PRO A 134 -2.39 -1.00 17.43
CA PRO A 134 -1.39 -0.13 18.05
C PRO A 134 0.03 -0.73 18.02
N TYR A 135 0.41 -1.45 16.97
CA TYR A 135 1.73 -2.05 16.84
C TYR A 135 2.19 -2.23 15.38
N GLY A 136 3.50 -2.34 15.18
CA GLY A 136 4.15 -2.78 13.95
C GLY A 136 5.21 -3.85 14.23
N VAL A 137 5.68 -4.54 13.20
CA VAL A 137 6.76 -5.54 13.31
C VAL A 137 7.79 -5.30 12.21
N ASN A 138 9.05 -5.14 12.62
CA ASN A 138 10.21 -5.19 11.73
C ASN A 138 10.84 -6.58 11.83
N ASN A 139 11.22 -7.18 10.69
CA ASN A 139 12.00 -8.42 10.65
C ASN A 139 13.29 -8.24 9.82
N THR A 140 14.31 -9.01 10.16
CA THR A 140 15.63 -9.01 9.52
C THR A 140 16.36 -10.32 9.87
N GLY A 141 17.53 -10.58 9.28
CA GLY A 141 18.32 -11.79 9.54
C GLY A 141 19.46 -12.00 8.55
N PRO A 142 20.16 -13.15 8.64
CA PRO A 142 21.27 -13.50 7.75
C PRO A 142 20.86 -13.38 6.27
N GLY A 143 21.70 -12.73 5.47
CA GLY A 143 21.46 -12.55 4.03
C GLY A 143 20.31 -11.60 3.69
N LYS A 144 19.87 -10.72 4.61
CA LYS A 144 18.78 -9.74 4.39
C LYS A 144 19.21 -8.30 4.66
N GLY A 145 18.54 -7.36 4.01
CA GLY A 145 18.76 -5.92 4.19
C GLY A 145 20.11 -5.43 3.67
N VAL A 146 20.51 -4.23 4.13
CA VAL A 146 21.74 -3.54 3.70
C VAL A 146 23.02 -4.01 4.41
N LEU A 147 22.89 -4.79 5.49
CA LEU A 147 24.01 -5.35 6.26
C LEU A 147 23.82 -6.87 6.44
N PRO A 148 23.86 -7.67 5.36
CA PRO A 148 23.43 -9.08 5.37
C PRO A 148 24.28 -10.01 6.25
N GLN A 149 25.47 -9.58 6.70
CA GLN A 149 26.35 -10.33 7.62
C GLN A 149 26.23 -9.88 9.10
N LEU A 150 25.46 -8.83 9.41
CA LEU A 150 25.40 -8.26 10.77
C LEU A 150 24.75 -9.21 11.78
N LEU A 151 23.77 -10.02 11.34
CA LEU A 151 22.99 -10.89 12.20
C LEU A 151 23.33 -12.36 11.91
N LYS A 152 23.50 -13.14 12.98
CA LYS A 152 23.75 -14.59 12.94
C LYS A 152 22.46 -15.41 12.86
N GLU A 153 21.33 -14.82 13.28
CA GLU A 153 20.02 -15.47 13.34
C GLU A 153 18.90 -14.50 12.90
N PRO A 154 17.72 -14.98 12.49
CA PRO A 154 16.58 -14.12 12.18
C PRO A 154 16.06 -13.41 13.43
N VAL A 155 15.91 -12.09 13.36
CA VAL A 155 15.39 -11.25 14.44
C VAL A 155 14.13 -10.54 13.97
N ALA A 156 13.07 -10.63 14.77
CA ALA A 156 11.88 -9.80 14.63
C ALA A 156 11.68 -8.95 15.89
N LYS A 157 11.32 -7.69 15.69
CA LYS A 157 11.06 -6.72 16.76
C LYS A 157 9.65 -6.16 16.56
N LEU A 158 8.78 -6.45 17.52
CA LEU A 158 7.52 -5.73 17.67
C LEU A 158 7.79 -4.32 18.25
N ILE A 159 7.04 -3.35 17.76
CA ILE A 159 7.17 -1.93 18.10
C ILE A 159 5.75 -1.44 18.41
N ARG A 160 5.48 -1.01 19.65
CA ARG A 160 4.18 -0.41 20.01
C ARG A 160 4.07 0.98 19.39
N LEU A 161 2.85 1.35 19.00
CA LEU A 161 2.53 2.65 18.41
C LEU A 161 1.66 3.42 19.40
N ASP A 162 2.14 4.56 19.84
CA ASP A 162 1.33 5.59 20.47
C ASP A 162 0.60 6.34 19.35
N LEU A 163 -0.70 6.07 19.19
CA LEU A 163 -1.49 6.63 18.10
C LEU A 163 -1.98 8.05 18.37
N GLU A 164 -1.95 8.50 19.63
CA GLU A 164 -2.36 9.85 20.04
C GLU A 164 -1.20 10.83 19.92
N ARG A 165 -0.06 10.52 20.54
CA ARG A 165 1.20 11.29 20.39
C ARG A 165 1.86 11.04 19.03
N ARG A 166 1.35 10.06 18.26
CA ARG A 166 1.81 9.66 16.92
C ARG A 166 3.30 9.31 16.88
N VAL A 167 3.75 8.45 17.78
CA VAL A 167 5.13 7.93 17.82
C VAL A 167 5.16 6.40 17.86
N ALA A 168 6.20 5.82 17.26
CA ALA A 168 6.57 4.42 17.43
C ALA A 168 7.56 4.32 18.60
N LEU A 169 7.25 3.49 19.60
CA LEU A 169 8.07 3.28 20.79
C LEU A 169 9.15 2.24 20.46
N PHE A 170 10.30 2.70 19.95
CA PHE A 170 11.35 1.82 19.44
C PHE A 170 12.21 1.23 20.58
N SER A 171 12.50 2.03 21.60
CA SER A 171 13.03 1.60 22.89
C SER A 171 12.54 2.54 23.99
N GLU A 172 12.88 2.24 25.25
CA GLU A 172 12.57 3.07 26.43
C GLU A 172 13.04 4.53 26.29
N SER A 173 14.05 4.78 25.45
CA SER A 173 14.68 6.08 25.22
C SER A 173 14.57 6.61 23.78
N ILE A 174 13.91 5.87 22.86
CA ILE A 174 13.82 6.23 21.44
C ILE A 174 12.38 6.12 20.95
N GLU A 175 11.80 7.28 20.64
CA GLU A 175 10.52 7.44 19.96
C GLU A 175 10.73 7.91 18.51
N ILE A 176 9.94 7.39 17.58
CA ILE A 176 10.05 7.72 16.14
C ILE A 176 8.71 8.26 15.62
N PRO A 177 8.62 9.51 15.14
CA PRO A 177 7.36 10.09 14.64
C PRO A 177 6.70 9.29 13.49
N LEU A 178 5.39 9.02 13.61
CA LEU A 178 4.66 8.18 12.67
C LEU A 178 4.38 8.90 11.34
N ASN A 179 5.17 8.54 10.32
CA ASN A 179 5.02 8.98 8.93
C ASN A 179 4.64 7.79 8.01
N PRO A 180 3.39 7.28 8.06
CA PRO A 180 2.96 6.13 7.26
C PRO A 180 2.88 6.45 5.77
N PHE A 181 3.21 5.47 4.93
CA PHE A 181 3.20 5.57 3.46
C PHE A 181 2.68 4.27 2.83
N MET A 182 2.52 4.22 1.50
CA MET A 182 2.15 2.98 0.78
C MET A 182 3.39 2.15 0.48
N GLY A 183 3.44 0.91 0.98
CA GLY A 183 4.52 -0.02 0.67
C GLY A 183 4.36 -0.61 -0.73
N ILE A 184 3.22 -1.26 -1.00
CA ILE A 184 2.93 -1.88 -2.29
C ILE A 184 1.55 -1.46 -2.78
N GLY A 185 1.51 -0.93 -4.00
CA GLY A 185 0.32 -0.88 -4.83
C GLY A 185 0.72 -1.35 -6.22
N GLY A 186 -0.05 -2.26 -6.82
CA GLY A 186 0.27 -2.85 -8.10
C GLY A 186 -0.95 -3.00 -8.99
N VAL A 187 -0.70 -2.98 -10.29
CA VAL A 187 -1.71 -2.76 -11.34
C VAL A 187 -1.44 -3.86 -12.38
N ALA A 188 -2.30 -4.90 -12.39
CA ALA A 188 -2.02 -6.25 -12.92
C ALA A 188 -1.41 -6.31 -14.33
N ALA A 189 -0.58 -7.31 -14.66
CA ALA A 189 0.03 -7.43 -15.99
C ALA A 189 -1.01 -7.73 -17.09
N HIS A 190 -0.77 -7.28 -18.33
CA HIS A 190 -1.67 -7.56 -19.46
C HIS A 190 -1.60 -9.02 -19.95
N GLU A 191 -0.47 -9.69 -19.70
CA GLU A 191 -0.25 -11.08 -20.10
C GLU A 191 -0.75 -12.06 -19.03
N PHE A 192 -1.12 -13.27 -19.45
CA PHE A 192 -1.59 -14.34 -18.59
C PHE A 192 -0.47 -14.89 -17.71
N GLY A 193 -0.18 -14.20 -16.59
CA GLY A 193 0.87 -14.57 -15.66
C GLY A 193 0.66 -14.01 -14.26
N HIS A 194 1.25 -14.68 -13.27
CA HIS A 194 1.25 -14.24 -11.87
C HIS A 194 2.34 -13.17 -11.70
N GLY A 195 1.95 -11.89 -11.69
CA GLY A 195 2.88 -10.78 -11.51
C GLY A 195 3.39 -10.70 -10.07
N ILE A 196 4.66 -11.02 -9.84
CA ILE A 196 5.31 -10.84 -8.53
C ILE A 196 5.68 -9.36 -8.35
N VAL A 197 4.85 -8.61 -7.63
CA VAL A 197 5.13 -7.21 -7.29
C VAL A 197 5.86 -7.13 -5.95
N ASN A 198 7.20 -7.22 -6.01
CA ASN A 198 8.07 -6.83 -4.90
C ASN A 198 8.41 -5.34 -5.01
N ALA A 199 7.63 -4.48 -4.34
CA ALA A 199 7.98 -3.06 -4.22
C ALA A 199 8.67 -2.81 -2.87
N ALA A 200 9.99 -2.58 -2.93
CA ALA A 200 10.78 -2.08 -1.81
C ALA A 200 11.38 -0.73 -2.22
N GLY A 201 10.97 0.35 -1.54
CA GLY A 201 11.38 1.71 -1.87
C GLY A 201 11.25 2.66 -0.67
N PRO A 202 12.22 3.57 -0.43
CA PRO A 202 12.22 4.47 0.72
C PRO A 202 11.52 5.81 0.45
N LEU A 203 11.08 6.46 1.53
CA LEU A 203 10.93 7.91 1.75
C LEU A 203 10.49 8.84 0.59
N GLY A 204 9.36 9.53 0.80
CA GLY A 204 9.34 11.00 0.62
C GLY A 204 8.73 11.62 -0.66
N ARG A 205 7.39 11.68 -0.72
CA ARG A 205 6.55 12.46 -1.66
C ARG A 205 6.52 11.97 -3.14
N GLN A 206 5.42 12.32 -3.81
CA GLN A 206 5.10 12.13 -5.25
C GLN A 206 5.78 10.99 -6.01
N TYR A 207 5.17 9.80 -5.98
CA TYR A 207 5.37 8.80 -7.02
C TYR A 207 4.49 9.11 -8.22
N ARG A 208 5.11 9.41 -9.38
CA ARG A 208 4.42 9.58 -10.66
C ARG A 208 4.67 8.32 -11.51
N PHE A 209 3.70 7.43 -11.57
CA PHE A 209 3.75 6.26 -12.44
C PHE A 209 2.96 6.51 -13.72
N GLU A 210 3.57 6.22 -14.87
CA GLU A 210 2.90 6.14 -16.16
C GLU A 210 2.66 4.65 -16.46
N ILE A 211 1.40 4.26 -16.58
CA ILE A 211 0.94 2.86 -16.70
C ILE A 211 -0.01 2.79 -17.90
N HIS A 212 -0.25 1.59 -18.45
CA HIS A 212 -1.07 1.40 -19.65
C HIS A 212 -2.07 0.22 -19.60
N ARG A 213 -2.95 0.13 -18.56
CA ARG A 213 -4.30 -0.55 -18.64
C ARG A 213 -4.21 -2.08 -19.07
N ARG A 214 -5.23 -2.97 -19.26
CA ARG A 214 -6.45 -3.35 -18.48
C ARG A 214 -6.01 -3.94 -17.15
N ARG A 215 -6.33 -3.30 -16.03
CA ARG A 215 -5.62 -3.64 -14.78
C ARG A 215 -6.49 -3.51 -13.53
N LEU A 216 -6.79 -4.68 -13.01
CA LEU A 216 -7.07 -4.95 -11.60
C LEU A 216 -5.96 -4.35 -10.70
N VAL A 217 -6.35 -3.61 -9.66
CA VAL A 217 -5.43 -2.98 -8.69
C VAL A 217 -5.47 -3.73 -7.36
N ALA A 218 -4.31 -4.03 -6.78
CA ALA A 218 -4.20 -4.66 -5.46
C ALA A 218 -3.11 -4.01 -4.60
N PHE A 219 -3.31 -3.98 -3.27
CA PHE A 219 -2.52 -3.16 -2.34
C PHE A 219 -2.06 -3.94 -1.11
N SER A 220 -0.78 -3.79 -0.72
CA SER A 220 -0.24 -4.36 0.53
C SER A 220 0.40 -3.26 1.38
N ALA A 221 0.13 -3.33 2.68
CA ALA A 221 0.74 -2.46 3.68
C ALA A 221 0.78 -3.15 5.05
N GLY A 222 1.79 -2.83 5.85
CA GLY A 222 1.84 -3.28 7.23
C GLY A 222 0.71 -2.64 8.05
N LEU A 223 -0.35 -3.39 8.34
CA LEU A 223 -1.38 -3.12 9.36
C LEU A 223 -2.07 -1.75 9.25
N GLN A 224 -2.58 -1.42 8.05
CA GLN A 224 -3.10 -0.07 7.74
C GLN A 224 -4.40 -0.10 6.92
N GLN A 225 -5.41 0.64 7.39
CA GLN A 225 -6.56 1.08 6.60
C GLN A 225 -6.18 2.32 5.78
N ARG A 226 -6.78 2.49 4.60
CA ARG A 226 -6.41 3.51 3.61
C ARG A 226 -7.63 4.12 2.98
N ARG A 227 -7.55 5.39 2.56
CA ARG A 227 -8.52 6.01 1.65
C ARG A 227 -7.81 6.51 0.40
N ALA A 228 -8.29 6.12 -0.78
CA ALA A 228 -7.65 6.42 -2.06
C ALA A 228 -8.64 6.90 -3.13
N VAL A 229 -8.29 7.96 -3.87
CA VAL A 229 -9.00 8.38 -5.09
C VAL A 229 -8.29 7.83 -6.31
N LEU A 230 -9.03 7.30 -7.28
CA LEU A 230 -8.47 6.85 -8.55
C LEU A 230 -8.97 7.74 -9.69
N HIS A 231 -8.06 8.47 -10.36
CA HIS A 231 -8.38 9.32 -11.51
C HIS A 231 -7.82 8.75 -12.82
N ARG A 232 -8.54 9.02 -13.92
CA ARG A 232 -8.10 8.77 -15.30
C ARG A 232 -7.66 10.09 -15.93
N ARG A 233 -6.49 10.11 -16.57
CA ARG A 233 -6.08 11.20 -17.47
C ARG A 233 -5.79 10.64 -18.85
N ARG A 234 -6.35 11.27 -19.90
CA ARG A 234 -5.93 11.02 -21.29
C ARG A 234 -4.62 11.77 -21.57
N PRO A 235 -3.68 11.20 -22.35
CA PRO A 235 -2.51 11.95 -22.82
C PRO A 235 -2.95 13.08 -23.77
N ARG A 236 -2.20 14.19 -23.77
CA ARG A 236 -2.25 15.14 -24.90
C ARG A 236 -1.42 14.55 -26.04
N CYS A 237 -2.04 14.37 -27.22
CA CYS A 237 -1.31 13.90 -28.40
C CYS A 237 -0.14 14.84 -28.74
N PRO A 238 1.04 14.30 -29.12
CA PRO A 238 2.05 15.09 -29.81
C PRO A 238 1.47 15.69 -31.10
N GLY A 239 1.83 16.93 -31.42
CA GLY A 239 1.36 17.59 -32.63
C GLY A 239 1.82 16.84 -33.88
N ARG A 240 0.86 16.47 -34.75
CA ARG A 240 1.15 15.83 -36.05
C ARG A 240 1.97 16.79 -36.91
N TRP A 241 3.27 16.51 -37.07
CA TRP A 241 4.12 17.19 -38.05
C TRP A 241 3.49 17.08 -39.44
N ARG A 242 3.17 18.22 -40.06
CA ARG A 242 2.83 18.30 -41.48
C ARG A 242 4.11 18.59 -42.26
N SER A 243 4.66 17.58 -42.94
CA SER A 243 5.60 17.82 -44.02
C SER A 243 4.86 18.54 -45.16
N GLY A 244 5.14 19.81 -45.35
CA GLY A 244 4.58 20.59 -46.45
C GLY A 244 5.23 20.17 -47.77
N ARG A 245 4.44 19.68 -48.72
CA ARG A 245 4.85 19.68 -50.13
C ARG A 245 4.72 21.12 -50.66
N ARG A 246 5.69 21.56 -51.45
CA ARG A 246 5.52 22.60 -52.47
C ARG A 246 5.96 21.97 -53.79
N GLY A 247 5.03 21.86 -54.73
CA GLY A 247 5.27 22.45 -56.05
C GLY A 247 4.84 23.92 -55.97
N ASP A 248 5.24 24.78 -56.89
CA ASP A 248 5.92 24.51 -58.17
C ASP A 248 7.28 25.23 -58.28
#